data_AF-A0A7C6K808-F1
#
_entry.id   AF-A0A7C6K808-F1
#
_cell.length_a   1.000
_cell.length_b   1.000
_cell.length_c   1.000
_cell.angle_alpha   90.00
_cell.angle_beta   90.00
_cell.angle_gamma   90.00
#
_symmetry.space_group_name_H-M   'P 1'
#
loop_
_entity.id
_entity.type
_entity.pdbx_description
1 polymer ?
#
loop_
_entity_poly.entity_id
_entity_poly.type
_entity_poly.pdbx_seq_one_letter_code
_entity_poly.pdbx_strand_id
1 'polypeptide(L)' 'ANLTAPFVADELARKGILVRDCSNFAYLDDRFLRVAVKDREKNRLLAAELTGLINSGLQM' A
#
# COMPACT_ATOMS: atom_id res chain seq x y z
N ALA A 1 -3.45 -11.45 8.19
CA ALA A 1 -3.03 -10.17 8.80
C ALA A 1 -3.99 -9.09 8.32
N ASN A 2 -4.34 -8.11 9.17
CA ASN A 2 -5.26 -7.05 8.76
C ASN A 2 -4.53 -6.11 7.77
N LEU A 3 -5.09 -5.85 6.59
CA LEU A 3 -4.48 -5.00 5.56
C LEU A 3 -4.62 -3.51 5.92
N THR A 4 -3.91 -3.06 6.96
CA THR A 4 -3.90 -1.66 7.38
C THR A 4 -2.90 -0.84 6.54
N ALA A 5 -3.14 0.46 6.41
CA ALA A 5 -2.29 1.40 5.70
C ALA A 5 -0.86 1.45 6.25
N PRO A 6 -0.61 1.45 7.57
CA PRO A 6 0.74 1.30 8.11
C PRO A 6 1.42 -0.02 7.67
N PHE A 7 0.70 -1.14 7.76
CA PHE A 7 1.24 -2.45 7.36
C PHE A 7 1.60 -2.50 5.87
N VAL A 8 0.70 -2.02 5.01
CA VAL A 8 0.93 -1.96 3.56
C VAL A 8 2.08 -1.03 3.24
N ALA A 9 2.20 0.11 3.94
CA ALA A 9 3.29 1.05 3.74
C ALA A 9 4.65 0.44 4.09
N ASP A 10 4.75 -0.27 5.23
CA ASP A 10 5.98 -0.93 5.66
C ASP A 10 6.40 -2.06 4.71
N GLU A 11 5.46 -2.91 4.28
CA GLU A 11 5.75 -4.01 3.36
C GLU A 11 6.19 -3.52 1.98
N LEU A 12 5.58 -2.45 1.46
CA LEU A 12 6.01 -1.82 0.21
C LEU A 12 7.37 -1.12 0.38
N ALA A 13 7.63 -0.48 1.52
CA ALA A 13 8.89 0.19 1.80
C ALA A 13 10.07 -0.79 1.81
N ARG A 14 9.89 -2.00 2.35
CA ARG A 14 10.90 -3.08 2.28
C ARG A 14 11.25 -3.50 0.86
N LYS A 15 10.36 -3.25 -0.11
CA LYS A 15 10.57 -3.48 -1.55
C LYS A 15 11.05 -2.23 -2.30
N GLY A 16 11.36 -1.14 -1.59
CA GLY A 16 11.80 0.13 -2.18
C GLY A 16 10.67 0.98 -2.76
N ILE A 17 9.41 0.68 -2.44
CA ILE A 17 8.23 1.42 -2.91
C ILE A 17 7.66 2.22 -1.73
N LEU A 18 7.82 3.54 -1.77
CA LEU A 18 7.29 4.42 -0.73
C LEU A 18 5.86 4.87 -1.08
N VAL A 19 4.95 4.64 -0.14
CA VAL A 19 3.55 5.11 -0.16
C VAL A 19 3.28 5.87 1.14
N ARG A 20 2.18 6.65 1.18
CA ARG A 20 1.86 7.46 2.36
C ARG A 20 0.72 6.83 3.17
N ASP A 21 1.04 6.44 4.40
CA ASP A 21 0.05 6.19 5.44
C ASP A 21 -0.69 7.50 5.79
N CYS A 22 -2.02 7.43 5.75
CA CYS A 22 -2.90 8.56 6.05
C CYS A 22 -3.63 8.43 7.39
N SER A 23 -3.28 7.44 8.21
CA SER A 23 -3.85 7.24 9.57
C SER A 23 -3.73 8.47 10.48
N ASN A 24 -2.79 9.38 10.18
CA ASN A 24 -2.51 10.57 10.97
C ASN A 24 -3.25 11.84 10.51
N PHE A 25 -4.10 11.76 9.49
CA PHE A 25 -4.91 12.90 9.04
C PHE A 25 -6.26 12.92 9.76
N ALA A 26 -6.78 14.11 10.03
CA ALA A 26 -8.11 14.26 10.62
C ALA A 26 -9.17 13.53 9.76
N TYR A 27 -10.04 12.79 10.43
CA TYR A 27 -11.13 12.00 9.83
C TYR A 27 -10.70 10.79 8.98
N LEU A 28 -9.40 10.51 8.88
CA LEU A 28 -8.90 9.29 8.26
C LEU A 28 -8.44 8.32 9.36
N ASP A 29 -8.47 7.03 9.03
CA ASP A 29 -7.97 5.95 9.87
C ASP A 29 -6.94 5.11 9.11
N ASP A 30 -6.56 3.98 9.71
CA ASP A 30 -5.60 3.03 9.16
C ASP A 30 -6.10 2.26 7.93
N ARG A 31 -7.22 2.64 7.32
CA ARG A 31 -7.71 2.04 6.06
C ARG A 31 -7.46 2.91 4.84
N PHE A 32 -6.92 4.11 5.02
CA PHE A 32 -6.66 5.05 3.94
C PHE A 32 -5.17 5.14 3.62
N LEU A 33 -4.84 4.92 2.36
CA LEU A 33 -3.49 5.03 1.82
C LEU A 33 -3.48 6.01 0.65
N ARG A 34 -2.41 6.81 0.52
CA ARG A 34 -2.19 7.67 -0.64
C ARG A 34 -0.97 7.23 -1.42
N VAL A 35 -1.09 7.19 -2.74
CA VAL A 35 -0.02 6.87 -3.69
C VAL A 35 0.17 8.00 -4.70
N ALA A 36 1.39 8.16 -5.21
CA ALA A 36 1.66 9.11 -6.29
C ALA A 36 1.35 8.49 -7.65
N VAL A 37 0.76 9.26 -8.57
CA VAL A 37 0.63 8.85 -9.98
C VAL A 37 1.94 9.15 -10.70
N LYS A 38 2.60 8.12 -11.22
CA LYS A 38 3.88 8.20 -11.95
C LYS A 38 3.70 7.73 -13.41
N ASP A 39 4.80 7.43 -14.09
CA ASP A 39 4.77 6.78 -15.41
C ASP A 39 4.15 5.37 -15.36
N ARG A 40 3.85 4.84 -16.54
CA ARG A 40 3.15 3.56 -16.71
C ARG A 40 3.90 2.38 -16.08
N GLU A 41 5.22 2.36 -16.18
CA GLU A 41 6.04 1.27 -15.65
C GLU A 41 5.98 1.25 -14.13
N LYS A 42 6.22 2.39 -13.48
CA LYS A 42 6.17 2.51 -12.02
C LYS A 42 4.77 2.25 -11.46
N ASN A 43 3.72 2.74 -12.14
CA ASN A 43 2.34 2.48 -11.71
C ASN A 43 1.98 0.99 -11.85
N ARG A 44 2.48 0.29 -12.88
CA ARG A 44 2.29 -1.15 -13.04
C ARG A 44 2.98 -1.96 -11.95
N LEU A 45 4.22 -1.59 -11.60
CA LEU A 45 4.95 -2.19 -10.50
C LEU A 45 4.16 -2.06 -9.19
N LEU A 46 3.73 -0.85 -8.84
CA LEU A 46 2.92 -0.60 -7.65
C LEU A 46 1.63 -1.42 -7.62
N ALA A 47 0.89 -1.47 -8.75
CA ALA A 47 -0.35 -2.23 -8.84
C ALA A 47 -0.13 -3.74 -8.68
N ALA A 48 0.95 -4.28 -9.23
CA ALA A 48 1.29 -5.69 -9.09
C ALA A 48 1.61 -6.06 -7.63
N GLU A 49 2.42 -5.24 -6.94
CA GLU A 49 2.77 -5.48 -5.53
C GLU A 49 1.55 -5.39 -4.60
N LEU A 50 0.68 -4.40 -4.80
CA LEU A 50 -0.58 -4.27 -4.06
C LEU A 50 -1.50 -5.49 -4.28
N THR A 51 -1.63 -5.93 -5.54
CA THR A 51 -2.44 -7.12 -5.88
C THR A 51 -1.88 -8.37 -5.21
N GLY A 52 -0.54 -8.51 -5.19
CA GLY A 52 0.13 -9.60 -4.47
C GLY A 52 -0.20 -9.61 -2.99
N LEU A 53 -0.11 -8.47 -2.31
CA LEU A 53 -0.44 -8.34 -0.88
C LEU A 53 -1.91 -8.69 -0.59
N ILE A 54 -2.85 -8.24 -1.43
CA ILE A 54 -4.27 -8.56 -1.29
C ILE A 54 -4.51 -10.07 -1.43
N ASN A 55 -3.92 -10.70 -2.45
CA ASN A 55 -4.09 -12.13 -2.70
C ASN A 55 -3.45 -12.99 -1.59
N SER A 56 -2.28 -12.60 -1.07
CA SER A 56 -1.66 -13.28 0.08
C SER A 56 -2.49 -13.14 1.35
N GLY A 57 -3.18 -12.00 1.53
CA GLY A 57 -4.10 -11.79 2.64
C GLY A 57 -5.42 -12.57 2.54
N LEU A 58 -5.84 -12.96 1.33
CA LEU A 58 -7.05 -13.77 1.07
C LEU A 58 -6.84 -15.28 1.16
N GLN A 59 -5.58 -15.74 1.16
CA GLN A 59 -5.20 -17.16 1.28
C GLN A 59 -4.94 -17.59 2.74
N MET A 60 -5.08 -16.67 3.70
CA MET A 60 -4.95 -16.92 5.15
C MET A 60 -6.30 -16.95 5.85
#